data_AF-A0A537INQ5-F1
#
_entry.id   AF-A0A537INQ5-F1
#
_cell.length_a   1.000
_cell.length_b   1.000
_cell.length_c   1.000
_cell.angle_alpha   90.00
_cell.angle_beta   90.00
_cell.angle_gamma   90.00
#
_symmetry.space_group_name_H-M   'P 1'
#
loop_
_entity.id
_entity.type
_entity.pdbx_description
1 polymer ?
#
loop_
_entity_poly.entity_id
_entity_poly.type
_entity_poly.pdbx_seq_one_letter_code
_entity_poly.pdbx_strand_id
1 'polypeptide(L)'
;MRRNLFIPLFIAFAISSCHERLKDDGHTYNKEYVVGSIPSTDKFSELSKNEEELDSMFNAEDKYTDSLAASNPIYKEKAVLQQINDFKNNRARIFMTRYTNGNPGRGDSVLAFPCFCAIENDTLYMSMVVGFFGGDGLWIKLNGKDFESGYLTYTDDVKPYKTDLSDTAFYGIIYVNSRFQNLVINKKPTFKTGQQLSGHLTFTTRNYYEKNIGTQLDTAYVAGRLYFTCHTRSSGGKHRWGLD
;
A
#
# COMPACT_ATOMS: atom_id res chain seq x y z
N MET A 1 -36.65 50.15 -39.74
CA MET A 1 -35.40 49.57 -39.20
C MET A 1 -35.62 49.17 -37.74
N ARG A 2 -35.89 47.89 -37.46
CA ARG A 2 -35.98 47.35 -36.09
C ARG A 2 -34.80 46.38 -35.90
N ARG A 3 -33.88 46.72 -35.00
CA ARG A 3 -32.74 45.86 -34.63
C ARG A 3 -33.24 44.82 -33.64
N ASN A 4 -33.25 43.55 -34.05
CA ASN A 4 -33.48 42.42 -33.15
C ASN A 4 -32.19 42.20 -32.33
N LEU A 5 -32.31 42.41 -31.02
CA LEU A 5 -31.27 42.19 -30.04
C LEU A 5 -31.23 40.68 -29.73
N PHE A 6 -30.30 39.95 -30.36
CA PHE A 6 -30.02 38.55 -30.02
C PHE A 6 -29.13 38.53 -28.77
N ILE A 7 -29.69 38.11 -27.64
CA ILE A 7 -28.95 37.82 -26.41
C ILE A 7 -28.60 36.32 -26.45
N PRO A 8 -27.32 35.92 -26.52
CA PRO A 8 -26.96 34.51 -26.38
C PRO A 8 -27.06 34.12 -24.91
N LEU A 9 -28.06 33.27 -24.61
CA LEU A 9 -28.24 32.63 -23.31
C LEU A 9 -27.19 31.51 -23.17
N PHE A 10 -26.03 31.83 -22.61
CA PHE A 10 -25.04 30.83 -22.20
C PHE A 10 -25.56 30.10 -20.96
N ILE A 11 -26.21 28.95 -21.17
CA ILE A 11 -26.54 28.01 -20.11
C ILE A 11 -25.23 27.29 -19.73
N ALA A 12 -24.54 27.81 -18.71
CA ALA A 12 -23.46 27.10 -18.05
C ALA A 12 -24.08 25.95 -17.25
N PHE A 13 -24.10 24.74 -17.81
CA PHE A 13 -24.31 23.52 -17.05
C PHE A 13 -23.11 23.33 -16.13
N ALA A 14 -23.19 23.89 -14.93
CA ALA A 14 -22.38 23.47 -13.81
C ALA A 14 -22.84 22.06 -13.45
N ILE A 15 -22.26 21.05 -14.10
CA ILE A 15 -22.32 19.66 -13.63
C ILE A 15 -21.49 19.66 -12.35
N SER A 16 -22.11 20.04 -11.24
CA SER A 16 -21.58 19.71 -9.92
C SER A 16 -21.66 18.19 -9.84
N SER A 17 -20.60 17.51 -10.27
CA SER A 17 -20.40 16.13 -9.87
C SER A 17 -20.25 16.19 -8.36
N CYS A 18 -21.37 16.02 -7.65
CA CYS A 18 -21.35 15.59 -6.27
C CYS A 18 -20.67 14.23 -6.30
N HIS A 19 -19.34 14.26 -6.21
CA HIS A 19 -18.55 13.10 -5.87
C HIS A 19 -19.06 12.74 -4.48
N GLU A 20 -19.97 11.76 -4.42
CA GLU A 20 -20.37 11.16 -3.16
C GLU A 20 -19.07 10.79 -2.45
N ARG A 21 -18.76 11.48 -1.35
CA ARG A 21 -17.65 11.09 -0.50
C ARG A 21 -17.95 9.66 -0.09
N LEU A 22 -17.12 8.72 -0.53
CA LEU A 22 -17.15 7.35 -0.04
C LEU A 22 -17.22 7.41 1.49
N LYS A 23 -18.28 6.84 2.06
CA LYS A 23 -18.44 6.78 3.51
C LYS A 23 -17.35 5.84 4.03
N ASP A 24 -16.42 6.41 4.79
CA ASP A 24 -15.47 5.66 5.59
C ASP A 24 -16.23 5.12 6.82
N ASP A 25 -17.02 4.07 6.59
CA ASP A 25 -17.82 3.40 7.62
C ASP A 25 -17.08 2.22 8.27
N GLY A 26 -15.85 1.93 7.83
CA GLY A 26 -15.06 0.78 8.28
C GLY A 26 -15.62 -0.58 7.85
N HIS A 27 -16.62 -0.63 6.98
CA HIS A 27 -17.35 -1.85 6.60
C HIS A 27 -17.49 -2.06 5.10
N THR A 28 -17.45 -0.99 4.30
CA THR A 28 -17.60 -1.05 2.84
C THR A 28 -16.31 -1.49 2.11
N TYR A 29 -16.38 -2.57 1.35
CA TYR A 29 -15.33 -2.96 0.41
C TYR A 29 -15.45 -2.19 -0.90
N ASN A 30 -14.70 -1.09 -1.06
CA ASN A 30 -14.68 -0.34 -2.32
C ASN A 30 -13.80 -1.07 -3.33
N LYS A 31 -14.36 -1.41 -4.49
CA LYS A 31 -13.62 -2.04 -5.60
C LYS A 31 -12.89 -1.03 -6.46
N GLU A 32 -13.36 0.21 -6.49
CA GLU A 32 -12.83 1.26 -7.36
C GLU A 32 -12.09 2.30 -6.53
N TYR A 33 -10.95 2.78 -7.03
CA TYR A 33 -10.25 3.90 -6.40
C TYR A 33 -10.89 5.23 -6.79
N VAL A 34 -10.65 6.25 -5.97
CA VAL A 34 -11.06 7.63 -6.24
C VAL A 34 -9.86 8.47 -6.62
N VAL A 35 -10.02 9.32 -7.65
CA VAL A 35 -9.03 10.35 -7.98
C VAL A 35 -9.41 11.64 -7.26
N GLY A 36 -8.53 12.18 -6.43
CA GLY A 36 -8.82 13.42 -5.71
C GLY A 36 -7.72 13.88 -4.76
N SER A 37 -8.05 14.88 -3.95
CA SER A 37 -7.17 15.36 -2.88
C SER A 37 -7.00 14.28 -1.83
N ILE A 38 -5.75 13.89 -1.59
CA ILE A 38 -5.39 12.96 -0.53
C ILE A 38 -5.57 13.70 0.82
N PRO A 39 -6.27 13.12 1.80
CA PRO A 39 -6.45 13.75 3.10
C PRO A 39 -5.10 13.92 3.80
N SER A 40 -4.88 15.01 4.55
CA SER A 40 -3.66 15.20 5.38
C SER A 40 -2.32 15.08 4.63
N THR A 41 -2.26 15.41 3.33
CA THR A 41 -1.04 15.35 2.50
C THR A 41 0.12 16.13 3.08
N ASP A 42 -0.15 17.28 3.69
CA ASP A 42 0.89 18.22 4.12
C ASP A 42 1.78 17.58 5.21
N LYS A 43 1.20 16.71 6.04
CA LYS A 43 1.95 15.95 7.04
C LYS A 43 2.80 14.84 6.42
N PHE A 44 2.39 14.31 5.27
CA PHE A 44 3.11 13.25 4.58
C PHE A 44 4.17 13.81 3.62
N SER A 45 4.04 15.04 3.11
CA SER A 45 5.05 15.64 2.22
C SER A 45 6.42 15.81 2.89
N GLU A 46 6.42 16.09 4.19
CA GLU A 46 7.63 16.18 5.02
C GLU A 46 8.04 14.81 5.55
N LEU A 47 9.34 14.55 5.57
CA LEU A 47 9.91 13.38 6.23
C LEU A 47 9.83 13.59 7.74
N SER A 48 9.40 12.58 8.47
CA SER A 48 9.61 12.48 9.91
C SER A 48 11.08 12.20 10.21
N LYS A 49 11.53 12.45 11.44
CA LYS A 49 12.91 12.17 11.85
C LYS A 49 13.36 10.73 11.51
N ASN A 50 12.52 9.74 11.78
CA ASN A 50 12.84 8.34 11.44
C ASN A 50 12.95 8.12 9.93
N GLU A 51 12.14 8.81 9.12
CA GLU A 51 12.21 8.75 7.67
C GLU A 51 13.45 9.48 7.12
N GLU A 52 13.89 10.58 7.75
CA GLU A 52 15.15 11.26 7.42
C GLU A 52 16.36 10.36 7.72
N GLU A 53 16.33 9.62 8.83
CA GLU A 53 17.35 8.62 9.17
C GLU A 53 17.39 7.49 8.13
N LEU A 54 16.22 6.95 7.74
CA LEU A 54 16.14 5.94 6.68
C LEU A 54 16.61 6.48 5.33
N ASP A 55 16.15 7.66 4.92
CA ASP A 55 16.56 8.32 3.68
C ASP A 55 18.08 8.53 3.66
N SER A 56 18.66 8.97 4.78
CA SER A 56 20.10 9.11 4.93
C SER A 56 20.83 7.77 4.85
N MET A 57 20.33 6.72 5.52
CA MET A 57 20.92 5.38 5.47
C MET A 57 20.93 4.79 4.04
N PHE A 58 19.84 4.98 3.29
CA PHE A 58 19.75 4.51 1.91
C PHE A 58 20.61 5.32 0.93
N ASN A 59 20.87 6.61 1.23
CA ASN A 59 21.73 7.47 0.41
C ASN A 59 23.22 7.40 0.79
N ALA A 60 23.56 7.04 2.03
CA ALA A 60 24.92 7.21 2.56
C ALA A 60 25.90 6.08 2.20
N GLU A 61 25.45 4.87 1.86
CA GLU A 61 26.39 3.76 1.58
C GLU A 61 25.83 2.70 0.61
N ASP A 62 26.66 2.32 -0.38
CA ASP A 62 26.49 1.10 -1.19
C ASP A 62 26.42 -0.16 -0.28
N LYS A 63 27.00 -0.14 0.93
CA LYS A 63 27.08 -1.32 1.81
C LYS A 63 25.73 -1.83 2.32
N TYR A 64 24.78 -0.94 2.62
CA TYR A 64 23.48 -1.36 3.14
C TYR A 64 22.63 -1.97 2.03
N THR A 65 22.65 -1.34 0.86
CA THR A 65 22.00 -1.82 -0.37
C THR A 65 22.65 -3.10 -0.88
N ASP A 66 23.97 -3.24 -0.79
CA ASP A 66 24.72 -4.47 -1.07
C ASP A 66 24.36 -5.59 -0.09
N SER A 67 24.20 -5.29 1.20
CA SER A 67 23.77 -6.26 2.22
C SER A 67 22.33 -6.74 1.99
N LEU A 68 21.42 -5.83 1.63
CA LEU A 68 20.05 -6.16 1.21
C LEU A 68 20.07 -7.01 -0.07
N ALA A 69 20.83 -6.62 -1.08
CA ALA A 69 21.00 -7.38 -2.31
C ALA A 69 21.61 -8.77 -2.07
N ALA A 70 22.53 -8.90 -1.10
CA ALA A 70 23.12 -10.17 -0.72
C ALA A 70 22.10 -11.09 -0.02
N SER A 71 21.22 -10.53 0.82
CA SER A 71 20.25 -11.29 1.61
C SER A 71 19.01 -11.72 0.84
N ASN A 72 18.58 -10.98 -0.19
CA ASN A 72 17.41 -11.35 -0.99
C ASN A 72 17.62 -11.08 -2.50
N PRO A 73 17.40 -12.07 -3.38
CA PRO A 73 17.48 -11.88 -4.84
C PRO A 73 16.62 -10.75 -5.39
N ILE A 74 15.51 -10.39 -4.75
CA ILE A 74 14.64 -9.27 -5.14
C ILE A 74 15.44 -7.95 -5.08
N TYR A 75 16.26 -7.76 -4.06
CA TYR A 75 17.07 -6.56 -3.89
C TYR A 75 18.31 -6.54 -4.80
N LYS A 76 18.61 -7.60 -5.56
CA LYS A 76 19.69 -7.58 -6.57
C LYS A 76 19.33 -6.81 -7.83
N GLU A 77 18.05 -6.52 -8.03
CA GLU A 77 17.61 -5.76 -9.19
C GLU A 77 17.99 -4.28 -8.99
N LYS A 78 18.84 -3.75 -9.88
CA LYS A 78 19.28 -2.34 -9.84
C LYS A 78 18.10 -1.35 -9.74
N ALA A 79 16.97 -1.68 -10.38
CA ALA A 79 15.77 -0.85 -10.33
C ALA A 79 15.08 -0.84 -8.96
N VAL A 80 15.15 -1.95 -8.21
CA VAL A 80 14.68 -2.03 -6.81
C VAL A 80 15.57 -1.17 -5.92
N LEU A 81 16.89 -1.29 -6.06
CA LEU A 81 17.85 -0.49 -5.28
C LEU A 81 17.72 1.00 -5.59
N GLN A 82 17.46 1.37 -6.84
CA GLN A 82 17.21 2.77 -7.19
C GLN A 82 15.96 3.34 -6.50
N GLN A 83 14.88 2.55 -6.37
CA GLN A 83 13.70 2.97 -5.61
C GLN A 83 14.02 3.12 -4.12
N ILE A 84 14.84 2.21 -3.56
CA ILE A 84 15.28 2.29 -2.17
C ILE A 84 16.13 3.54 -1.93
N ASN A 85 17.07 3.84 -2.83
CA ASN A 85 17.96 5.00 -2.69
C ASN A 85 17.20 6.32 -2.85
N ASP A 86 16.14 6.33 -3.65
CA ASP A 86 15.20 7.45 -3.76
C ASP A 86 14.02 7.28 -2.79
N PHE A 87 14.32 6.94 -1.52
CA PHE A 87 13.33 6.66 -0.48
C PHE A 87 12.34 7.81 -0.34
N LYS A 88 12.81 9.06 -0.33
CA LYS A 88 11.93 10.24 -0.33
C LYS A 88 10.84 10.14 -1.41
N ASN A 89 11.11 9.72 -2.63
CA ASN A 89 10.04 9.64 -3.66
C ASN A 89 9.39 8.26 -3.77
N ASN A 90 9.88 7.26 -3.05
CA ASN A 90 9.42 5.87 -3.05
C ASN A 90 9.24 5.37 -1.61
N ARG A 91 8.32 6.01 -0.87
CA ARG A 91 8.07 5.71 0.53
C ARG A 91 6.59 5.53 0.84
N ALA A 92 6.37 4.85 1.95
CA ALA A 92 5.09 4.64 2.58
C ALA A 92 5.20 4.95 4.07
N ARG A 93 4.14 5.55 4.64
CA ARG A 93 3.95 5.73 6.07
C ARG A 93 2.67 5.02 6.48
N ILE A 94 2.80 3.96 7.25
CA ILE A 94 1.71 3.10 7.68
C ILE A 94 1.39 3.37 9.14
N PHE A 95 0.10 3.55 9.43
CA PHE A 95 -0.48 3.65 10.75
C PHE A 95 -1.38 2.44 10.91
N MET A 96 -0.93 1.43 11.64
CA MET A 96 -1.68 0.18 11.79
C MET A 96 -1.85 -0.24 13.24
N THR A 97 -2.98 -0.86 13.50
CA THR A 97 -3.32 -1.51 14.76
C THR A 97 -3.61 -2.97 14.46
N ARG A 98 -2.85 -3.86 15.10
CA ARG A 98 -3.14 -5.29 15.11
C ARG A 98 -4.17 -5.59 16.20
N TYR A 99 -5.17 -6.40 15.88
CA TYR A 99 -6.17 -6.85 16.84
C TYR A 99 -6.02 -8.35 17.05
N THR A 100 -6.06 -8.79 18.30
CA THR A 100 -6.02 -10.21 18.68
C THR A 100 -7.23 -10.51 19.55
N ASN A 101 -8.05 -11.47 19.11
CA ASN A 101 -9.33 -11.81 19.72
C ASN A 101 -10.22 -10.57 19.96
N GLY A 102 -10.23 -9.64 19.00
CA GLY A 102 -10.97 -8.38 19.07
C GLY A 102 -10.33 -7.28 19.91
N ASN A 103 -9.25 -7.56 20.64
CA ASN A 103 -8.56 -6.56 21.45
C ASN A 103 -7.44 -5.89 20.66
N PRO A 104 -7.34 -4.54 20.65
CA PRO A 104 -6.23 -3.86 20.01
C PRO A 104 -4.93 -4.16 20.75
N GLY A 105 -3.86 -4.40 19.99
CA GLY A 105 -2.49 -4.46 20.49
C GLY A 105 -2.04 -3.10 21.04
N ARG A 106 -0.83 -3.08 21.62
CA ARG A 106 -0.28 -1.85 22.20
C ARG A 106 0.15 -0.87 21.11
N GLY A 107 -0.62 0.21 20.97
CA GLY A 107 -0.27 1.42 20.23
C GLY A 107 -0.46 1.34 18.72
N ASP A 108 -0.68 2.50 18.10
CA ASP A 108 -0.58 2.64 16.66
C ASP A 108 0.88 2.54 16.27
N SER A 109 1.22 1.51 15.50
CA SER A 109 2.56 1.41 14.93
C SER A 109 2.64 2.37 13.75
N VAL A 110 3.48 3.40 13.88
CA VAL A 110 3.86 4.27 12.77
C VAL A 110 5.12 3.70 12.16
N LEU A 111 4.98 3.14 10.95
CA LEU A 111 6.06 2.46 10.26
C LEU A 111 6.33 3.14 8.93
N ALA A 112 7.60 3.37 8.64
CA ALA A 112 8.07 3.96 7.40
C ALA A 112 8.75 2.88 6.55
N PHE A 113 8.31 2.75 5.30
CA PHE A 113 8.76 1.68 4.41
C PHE A 113 9.11 2.21 3.02
N PRO A 114 10.09 1.62 2.33
CA PRO A 114 10.20 1.77 0.89
C PRO A 114 8.90 1.31 0.21
N CYS A 115 8.49 2.03 -0.82
CA CYS A 115 7.33 1.70 -1.64
C CYS A 115 7.81 1.28 -3.03
N PHE A 116 7.47 0.05 -3.42
CA PHE A 116 7.87 -0.53 -4.70
C PHE A 116 6.68 -0.58 -5.64
N CYS A 117 6.77 0.09 -6.79
CA CYS A 117 5.70 0.14 -7.77
C CYS A 117 6.11 -0.47 -9.10
N ALA A 118 5.60 -1.65 -9.42
CA ALA A 118 5.89 -2.37 -10.65
C ALA A 118 4.65 -2.44 -11.54
N ILE A 119 4.83 -2.17 -12.83
CA ILE A 119 3.82 -2.34 -13.87
C ILE A 119 4.11 -3.65 -14.58
N GLU A 120 3.07 -4.47 -14.69
CA GLU A 120 3.05 -5.65 -15.52
C GLU A 120 1.75 -5.65 -16.33
N ASN A 121 1.89 -5.56 -17.65
CA ASN A 121 0.78 -5.31 -18.57
C ASN A 121 0.01 -4.04 -18.14
N ASP A 122 -1.32 -4.13 -18.03
CA ASP A 122 -2.19 -3.04 -17.59
C ASP A 122 -2.46 -3.06 -16.07
N THR A 123 -1.58 -3.71 -15.29
CA THR A 123 -1.70 -3.81 -13.83
C THR A 123 -0.52 -3.15 -13.14
N LEU A 124 -0.82 -2.31 -12.16
CA LEU A 124 0.15 -1.69 -11.27
C LEU A 124 0.11 -2.41 -9.91
N TYR A 125 1.24 -3.01 -9.55
CA TYR A 125 1.48 -3.65 -8.27
C TYR A 125 2.30 -2.72 -7.38
N MET A 126 1.84 -2.51 -6.16
CA MET A 126 2.54 -1.75 -5.13
C MET A 126 2.79 -2.66 -3.93
N SER A 127 4.02 -2.65 -3.43
CA SER A 127 4.43 -3.44 -2.28
C SER A 127 5.19 -2.58 -1.28
N MET A 128 4.84 -2.70 -0.01
CA MET A 128 5.41 -1.96 1.12
C MET A 128 5.65 -2.97 2.25
N VAL A 129 6.71 -3.75 2.13
CA VAL A 129 7.07 -4.83 3.04
C VAL A 129 8.42 -4.54 3.66
N VAL A 130 8.56 -4.75 4.98
CA VAL A 130 9.86 -4.79 5.64
C VAL A 130 9.93 -6.00 6.57
N GLY A 131 11.14 -6.49 6.79
CA GLY A 131 11.41 -7.43 7.86
C GLY A 131 12.84 -7.96 7.82
N PHE A 132 13.40 -8.20 9.00
CA PHE A 132 14.58 -9.02 9.22
C PHE A 132 14.18 -9.99 10.34
N PHE A 133 14.23 -11.30 10.10
CA PHE A 133 13.73 -12.33 11.03
C PHE A 133 12.20 -12.35 11.19
N GLY A 134 11.50 -12.27 10.06
CA GLY A 134 10.07 -12.01 9.98
C GLY A 134 9.77 -10.55 9.63
N GLY A 135 8.53 -10.29 9.22
CA GLY A 135 8.14 -8.98 8.74
C GLY A 135 6.68 -8.85 8.39
N ASP A 136 6.29 -7.60 8.19
CA ASP A 136 4.93 -7.18 7.89
C ASP A 136 4.93 -6.25 6.70
N GLY A 137 3.83 -6.22 5.96
CA GLY A 137 3.68 -5.27 4.87
C GLY A 137 2.29 -5.20 4.29
N LEU A 138 2.13 -4.25 3.39
CA LEU A 138 0.91 -4.07 2.61
C LEU A 138 1.23 -4.19 1.13
N TRP A 139 0.24 -4.65 0.38
CA TRP A 139 0.27 -4.60 -1.07
C TRP A 139 -1.01 -3.98 -1.59
N ILE A 140 -0.91 -3.36 -2.76
CA ILE A 140 -2.03 -2.80 -3.51
C ILE A 140 -1.87 -3.23 -4.97
N LYS A 141 -2.93 -3.73 -5.58
CA LYS A 141 -3.00 -4.09 -6.99
C LYS A 141 -4.04 -3.20 -7.66
N LEU A 142 -3.66 -2.48 -8.71
CA LEU A 142 -4.54 -1.64 -9.51
C LEU A 142 -4.66 -2.20 -10.93
N ASN A 143 -5.88 -2.39 -11.42
CA ASN A 143 -6.16 -2.77 -12.79
C ASN A 143 -7.28 -1.88 -13.34
N GLY A 144 -6.95 -1.00 -14.29
CA GLY A 144 -7.89 -0.01 -14.80
C GLY A 144 -8.36 0.96 -13.72
N LYS A 145 -9.63 0.84 -13.30
CA LYS A 145 -10.22 1.61 -12.19
C LYS A 145 -10.36 0.80 -10.89
N ASP A 146 -10.20 -0.51 -11.00
CA ASP A 146 -10.40 -1.43 -9.91
C ASP A 146 -9.12 -1.58 -9.09
N PHE A 147 -9.27 -1.89 -7.81
CA PHE A 147 -8.15 -2.17 -6.93
C PHE A 147 -8.45 -3.23 -5.89
N GLU A 148 -7.38 -3.90 -5.49
CA GLU A 148 -7.35 -4.82 -4.36
C GLU A 148 -6.19 -4.41 -3.45
N SER A 149 -6.37 -4.66 -2.16
CA SER A 149 -5.31 -4.49 -1.17
C SER A 149 -5.29 -5.66 -0.23
N GLY A 150 -4.14 -5.87 0.37
CA GLY A 150 -3.98 -6.88 1.40
C GLY A 150 -2.74 -6.64 2.23
N TYR A 151 -2.64 -7.49 3.24
CA TYR A 151 -1.59 -7.52 4.21
C TYR A 151 -0.79 -8.79 4.07
N LEU A 152 0.51 -8.69 4.28
CA LEU A 152 1.42 -9.81 4.37
C LEU A 152 2.08 -9.78 5.73
N THR A 153 2.22 -10.96 6.33
CA THR A 153 3.09 -11.18 7.47
C THR A 153 3.87 -12.48 7.29
N TYR A 154 5.11 -12.51 7.75
CA TYR A 154 5.96 -13.69 7.69
C TYR A 154 6.89 -13.81 8.89
N THR A 155 7.39 -15.03 9.10
CA THR A 155 8.37 -15.42 10.12
C THR A 155 9.34 -16.41 9.49
N ASP A 156 10.63 -16.33 9.85
CA ASP A 156 11.67 -17.13 9.18
C ASP A 156 11.70 -18.59 9.68
N ASP A 157 11.63 -18.79 11.00
CA ASP A 157 11.92 -20.09 11.62
C ASP A 157 10.68 -20.85 12.12
N VAL A 158 9.53 -20.20 12.14
CA VAL A 158 8.28 -20.77 12.63
C VAL A 158 7.19 -20.68 11.57
N LYS A 159 6.18 -21.54 11.71
CA LYS A 159 4.97 -21.52 10.89
C LYS A 159 3.77 -21.31 11.81
N PRO A 160 3.47 -20.07 12.22
CA PRO A 160 2.44 -19.82 13.22
C PRO A 160 1.08 -19.52 12.58
N TYR A 161 0.99 -19.35 11.26
CA TYR A 161 -0.16 -18.73 10.62
C TYR A 161 -1.08 -19.70 9.88
N LYS A 162 -2.37 -19.37 9.86
CA LYS A 162 -3.39 -19.89 8.92
C LYS A 162 -4.27 -18.75 8.42
N THR A 163 -4.74 -18.84 7.19
CA THR A 163 -5.72 -17.87 6.66
C THR A 163 -7.15 -18.40 6.84
N ASP A 164 -7.33 -19.72 6.93
CA ASP A 164 -8.61 -20.37 7.20
C ASP A 164 -8.47 -21.45 8.30
N LEU A 165 -9.49 -21.64 9.13
CA LEU A 165 -9.48 -22.69 10.15
C LEU A 165 -9.47 -24.10 9.55
N SER A 166 -9.98 -24.24 8.32
CA SER A 166 -9.97 -25.49 7.56
C SER A 166 -8.59 -25.84 6.97
N ASP A 167 -7.62 -24.92 6.99
CA ASP A 167 -6.26 -25.20 6.55
C ASP A 167 -5.67 -26.34 7.39
N THR A 168 -5.14 -27.37 6.73
CA THR A 168 -4.56 -28.54 7.43
C THR A 168 -3.15 -28.26 7.95
N ALA A 169 -2.46 -27.28 7.36
CA ALA A 169 -1.09 -26.90 7.71
C ALA A 169 -1.02 -25.46 8.24
N PHE A 170 0.06 -25.17 8.96
CA PHE A 170 0.43 -23.79 9.27
C PHE A 170 1.52 -23.32 8.30
N TYR A 171 1.55 -22.02 8.06
CA TYR A 171 2.47 -21.36 7.14
C TYR A 171 3.35 -20.35 7.88
N GLY A 172 4.58 -20.18 7.39
CA GLY A 172 5.50 -19.15 7.86
C GLY A 172 5.26 -17.79 7.21
N ILE A 173 4.42 -17.74 6.18
CA ILE A 173 4.03 -16.52 5.44
C ILE A 173 2.56 -16.64 5.08
N ILE A 174 1.82 -15.56 5.23
CA ILE A 174 0.43 -15.46 4.78
C ILE A 174 0.17 -14.14 4.07
N TYR A 175 -0.80 -14.18 3.16
CA TYR A 175 -1.34 -13.03 2.47
C TYR A 175 -2.83 -12.94 2.81
N VAL A 176 -3.27 -11.80 3.30
CA VAL A 176 -4.63 -11.60 3.81
C VAL A 176 -5.26 -10.42 3.11
N ASN A 177 -6.24 -10.68 2.27
CA ASN A 177 -6.99 -9.64 1.57
C ASN A 177 -7.73 -8.73 2.55
N SER A 178 -7.89 -7.48 2.16
CA SER A 178 -8.78 -6.53 2.85
C SER A 178 -10.23 -7.02 2.83
N ARG A 179 -10.95 -6.85 3.94
CA ARG A 179 -12.42 -6.94 4.01
C ARG A 179 -13.08 -5.56 3.91
N PHE A 180 -12.36 -4.51 4.31
CA PHE A 180 -12.71 -3.10 4.12
C PHE A 180 -11.53 -2.43 3.42
N GLN A 181 -11.79 -1.62 2.41
CA GLN A 181 -10.74 -0.84 1.75
C GLN A 181 -11.31 0.42 1.11
N ASN A 182 -10.51 1.49 1.11
CA ASN A 182 -10.79 2.74 0.41
C ASN A 182 -9.46 3.36 -0.05
N LEU A 183 -9.31 3.58 -1.36
CA LEU A 183 -8.10 4.11 -1.95
C LEU A 183 -8.38 5.44 -2.66
N VAL A 184 -7.70 6.49 -2.22
CA VAL A 184 -7.66 7.78 -2.91
C VAL A 184 -6.28 7.98 -3.50
N ILE A 185 -6.20 8.28 -4.79
CA ILE A 185 -4.95 8.61 -5.48
C ILE A 185 -4.99 10.04 -6.02
N ASN A 186 -3.84 10.69 -6.09
CA ASN A 186 -3.76 12.08 -6.54
C ASN A 186 -4.06 12.29 -8.02
N LYS A 187 -3.89 11.26 -8.85
CA LYS A 187 -4.17 11.30 -10.30
C LYS A 187 -4.41 9.90 -10.84
N LYS A 188 -5.09 9.82 -11.99
CA LYS A 188 -5.34 8.56 -12.70
C LYS A 188 -4.01 7.87 -13.09
N PRO A 189 -3.82 6.56 -12.85
CA PRO A 189 -2.64 5.84 -13.29
C PRO A 189 -2.59 5.80 -14.82
N THR A 190 -1.42 6.06 -15.38
CA THR A 190 -1.18 5.93 -16.83
C THR A 190 -0.75 4.53 -17.21
N PHE A 191 -0.43 3.68 -16.23
CA PHE A 191 0.17 2.35 -16.41
C PHE A 191 1.43 2.41 -17.27
N LYS A 192 2.21 3.50 -17.14
CA LYS A 192 3.49 3.71 -17.81
C LYS A 192 4.58 3.97 -16.79
N THR A 193 5.78 3.49 -17.08
CA THR A 193 6.96 3.69 -16.25
C THR A 193 7.30 5.16 -16.06
N GLY A 194 7.87 5.52 -14.91
CA GLY A 194 8.30 6.87 -14.55
C GLY A 194 7.18 7.75 -13.98
N GLN A 195 5.92 7.31 -14.01
CA GLN A 195 4.83 8.04 -13.36
C GLN A 195 5.03 8.01 -11.85
N GLN A 196 5.12 9.19 -11.22
CA GLN A 196 4.99 9.33 -9.77
C GLN A 196 3.52 9.20 -9.39
N LEU A 197 3.15 8.27 -8.51
CA LEU A 197 1.81 8.15 -7.96
C LEU A 197 1.85 8.36 -6.45
N SER A 198 0.89 9.10 -5.92
CA SER A 198 0.71 9.23 -4.48
C SER A 198 -0.71 8.85 -4.12
N GLY A 199 -0.91 8.28 -2.94
CA GLY A 199 -2.24 7.88 -2.50
C GLY A 199 -2.36 7.67 -1.00
N HIS A 200 -3.60 7.46 -0.59
CA HIS A 200 -3.99 7.10 0.76
C HIS A 200 -4.95 5.92 0.73
N LEU A 201 -4.58 4.87 1.45
CA LEU A 201 -5.38 3.67 1.65
C LEU A 201 -5.87 3.64 3.10
N THR A 202 -7.18 3.52 3.31
CA THR A 202 -7.73 3.02 4.59
C THR A 202 -8.12 1.56 4.39
N PHE A 203 -7.80 0.69 5.34
CA PHE A 203 -8.06 -0.75 5.18
C PHE A 203 -8.38 -1.45 6.51
N THR A 204 -9.03 -2.60 6.39
CA THR A 204 -9.09 -3.62 7.43
C THR A 204 -8.99 -4.98 6.77
N THR A 205 -8.09 -5.83 7.24
CA THR A 205 -7.88 -7.17 6.69
C THR A 205 -9.05 -8.09 7.04
N ARG A 206 -9.19 -9.19 6.30
CA ARG A 206 -9.89 -10.38 6.79
C ARG A 206 -9.19 -10.91 8.04
N ASN A 207 -9.91 -11.75 8.78
CA ASN A 207 -9.31 -12.47 9.88
C ASN A 207 -8.29 -13.48 9.34
N TYR A 208 -7.24 -13.70 10.12
CA TYR A 208 -6.32 -14.82 10.02
C TYR A 208 -6.10 -15.38 11.42
N TYR A 209 -5.39 -16.50 11.51
CA TYR A 209 -5.20 -17.21 12.76
C TYR A 209 -3.72 -17.39 13.05
N GLU A 210 -3.34 -17.15 14.30
CA GLU A 210 -1.95 -17.20 14.75
C GLU A 210 -1.83 -18.08 15.99
N LYS A 211 -0.86 -18.99 15.95
CA LYS A 211 -0.49 -19.82 17.08
C LYS A 211 0.53 -19.08 17.95
N ASN A 212 0.13 -18.71 19.16
CA ASN A 212 1.04 -18.15 20.17
C ASN A 212 1.87 -19.25 20.86
N ILE A 213 2.87 -18.85 21.65
CA ILE A 213 3.72 -19.76 22.45
C ILE A 213 2.81 -20.64 23.33
N GLY A 214 2.60 -21.91 22.91
CA GLY A 214 1.59 -22.83 23.47
C GLY A 214 0.81 -23.60 22.40
N THR A 215 -0.44 -23.97 22.69
CA THR A 215 -1.39 -24.61 21.74
C THR A 215 -2.61 -23.75 21.39
N GLN A 216 -2.72 -22.54 21.94
CA GLN A 216 -3.84 -21.65 21.68
C GLN A 216 -3.72 -21.01 20.29
N LEU A 217 -4.84 -20.99 19.56
CA LEU A 217 -4.97 -20.34 18.26
C LEU A 217 -5.81 -19.08 18.44
N ASP A 218 -5.20 -17.93 18.20
CA ASP A 218 -5.87 -16.64 18.32
C ASP A 218 -6.36 -16.16 16.96
N THR A 219 -7.48 -15.45 16.96
CA THR A 219 -7.99 -14.77 15.74
C THR A 219 -7.38 -13.39 15.68
N ALA A 220 -6.74 -13.04 14.56
CA ALA A 220 -6.10 -11.77 14.35
C ALA A 220 -6.62 -11.06 13.09
N TYR A 221 -6.57 -9.72 13.11
CA TYR A 221 -6.74 -8.89 11.91
C TYR A 221 -5.98 -7.57 12.09
N VAL A 222 -5.70 -6.88 10.99
CA VAL A 222 -5.04 -5.57 11.00
C VAL A 222 -5.99 -4.54 10.42
N ALA A 223 -6.07 -3.38 11.07
CA ALA A 223 -6.76 -2.21 10.53
C ALA A 223 -5.84 -1.00 10.56
N GLY A 224 -6.03 -0.08 9.64
CA GLY A 224 -5.19 1.10 9.60
C GLY A 224 -5.34 1.95 8.37
N ARG A 225 -4.37 2.84 8.21
CA ARG A 225 -4.22 3.70 7.05
C ARG A 225 -2.78 3.80 6.61
N LEU A 226 -2.59 4.07 5.34
CA LEU A 226 -1.30 4.18 4.68
C LEU A 226 -1.31 5.43 3.82
N TYR A 227 -0.21 6.17 3.84
CA TYR A 227 0.13 7.16 2.82
C TYR A 227 1.31 6.64 2.02
N PHE A 228 1.27 6.78 0.70
CA PHE A 228 2.38 6.38 -0.16
C PHE A 228 2.67 7.41 -1.24
N THR A 229 3.91 7.39 -1.71
CA THR A 229 4.38 8.09 -2.90
C THR A 229 5.43 7.19 -3.55
N CYS A 230 5.31 6.96 -4.85
CA CYS A 230 6.11 5.96 -5.53
C CYS A 230 6.22 6.17 -7.04
N HIS A 231 7.43 6.02 -7.57
CA HIS A 231 7.70 6.00 -9.01
C HIS A 231 7.42 4.62 -9.58
N THR A 232 6.53 4.56 -10.56
CA THR A 232 6.24 3.32 -11.29
C THR A 232 7.43 2.88 -12.17
N ARG A 233 7.68 1.58 -12.23
CA ARG A 233 8.70 0.96 -13.10
C ARG A 233 8.13 -0.28 -13.80
N SER A 234 8.88 -0.84 -14.75
CA SER A 234 8.54 -2.14 -15.35
C SER A 234 8.87 -3.28 -14.38
N SER A 235 8.08 -4.34 -14.36
CA SER A 235 8.32 -5.55 -13.53
C SER A 235 9.52 -6.39 -13.99
N GLY A 236 10.12 -6.08 -15.15
CA GLY A 236 11.27 -6.80 -15.69
C GLY A 236 10.99 -8.24 -16.11
N GLY A 237 9.71 -8.68 -16.13
CA GLY A 237 9.28 -9.99 -16.62
C GLY A 237 9.67 -11.20 -15.78
N LYS A 238 10.28 -11.02 -14.60
CA LYS A 238 10.74 -12.12 -13.73
C LYS A 238 10.28 -12.04 -12.26
N HIS A 239 9.65 -10.96 -11.85
CA HIS A 239 9.23 -10.79 -10.46
C HIS A 239 7.74 -11.04 -10.26
N ARG A 240 7.42 -12.27 -9.86
CA ARG A 240 6.20 -12.54 -9.11
C ARG A 240 6.42 -12.05 -7.69
N TRP A 241 5.69 -11.02 -7.28
CA TRP A 241 5.66 -10.54 -5.89
C TRP A 241 5.02 -11.55 -4.90
N GLY A 242 4.78 -12.80 -5.34
CA GLY A 242 4.01 -13.79 -4.59
C GLY A 242 2.54 -13.37 -4.41
N LEU A 243 2.05 -12.45 -5.23
CA LEU A 243 0.69 -11.87 -5.17
C LEU A 243 -0.27 -12.47 -6.21
N ASP A 244 0.14 -13.59 -6.83
CA ASP A 244 -0.63 -14.35 -7.83
C ASP A 244 -1.24 -15.62 -7.20
#